data_AF-A0A662C564-F1
#
_entry.id   AF-A0A662C564-F1
#
_cell.length_a   1.000
_cell.length_b   1.000
_cell.length_c   1.000
_cell.angle_alpha   90.00
_cell.angle_beta   90.00
_cell.angle_gamma   90.00
#
_symmetry.space_group_name_H-M   'P 1'
#
loop_
_entity.id
_entity.type
_entity.pdbx_description
1 polymer ?
#
loop_
_entity_poly.entity_id
_entity_poly.type
_entity_poly.pdbx_seq_one_letter_code
_entity_poly.pdbx_strand_id
1 'polypeptide(L)' 'METYFIQIPPNKKDFFLNLMKELDFVQISENKTETSLTNEEYIRGIIESEVDIEQGKVISHSDIKREVKSWRE' A
#
# COMPACT_ATOMS: atom_id res chain seq x y z
N MET A 1 28.26 -14.02 9.00
CA MET A 1 27.55 -12.97 9.76
C MET A 1 26.51 -13.67 10.59
N GLU A 2 26.55 -13.51 11.90
CA GLU A 2 25.59 -14.13 12.82
C GLU A 2 24.39 -13.19 12.98
N THR A 3 23.19 -13.74 12.80
CA THR A 3 21.94 -13.01 12.98
C THR A 3 21.39 -13.31 14.36
N TYR A 4 21.15 -12.26 15.15
CA TYR A 4 20.61 -12.37 16.49
C TYR A 4 19.13 -11.99 16.49
N PHE A 5 18.28 -12.88 16.99
CA PHE A 5 16.85 -12.64 17.12
C PHE A 5 16.53 -12.20 18.55
N ILE A 6 15.92 -11.03 18.69
CA ILE A 6 15.47 -10.49 19.98
C ILE A 6 13.95 -10.65 20.06
N GLN A 7 13.46 -11.35 21.08
CA GLN A 7 12.03 -11.46 21.36
C GLN A 7 11.61 -10.36 22.33
N ILE A 8 10.72 -9.48 21.90
CA ILE A 8 10.19 -8.38 22.74
C ILE A 8 8.77 -8.73 23.21
N PRO A 9 8.48 -8.68 24.52
CA PRO A 9 7.13 -8.85 25.03
C PRO A 9 6.14 -7.84 24.43
N PRO A 10 4.90 -8.22 24.07
CA PRO A 10 3.95 -7.33 23.39
C PRO A 10 3.69 -6.01 24.13
N ASN A 11 3.62 -6.06 25.47
CA ASN A 11 3.41 -4.89 26.32
C ASN A 11 4.62 -3.95 26.45
N LYS A 12 5.76 -4.31 25.85
CA LYS A 12 7.00 -3.51 25.82
C LYS A 12 7.39 -3.09 24.40
N LYS A 13 6.59 -3.46 23.40
CA LYS A 13 6.86 -3.17 21.98
C LYS A 13 7.05 -1.68 21.72
N ASP A 14 6.12 -0.84 22.18
CA ASP A 14 6.16 0.60 21.87
C ASP A 14 7.34 1.30 22.54
N PHE A 15 7.67 0.90 23.77
CA PHE A 15 8.85 1.39 24.47
C PHE A 15 10.14 1.05 23.71
N PHE A 16 10.29 -0.21 23.27
CA PHE A 16 11.45 -0.64 22.49
C PHE A 16 11.53 0.06 21.13
N LEU A 17 10.41 0.22 20.44
CA LEU A 17 10.39 0.94 19.16
C LEU A 17 10.82 2.39 19.33
N ASN A 18 10.36 3.07 20.39
CA ASN A 18 10.77 4.45 20.67
C ASN A 18 12.24 4.54 21.02
N LEU A 19 12.76 3.63 21.85
CA LEU A 19 14.19 3.57 22.15
C LEU A 19 15.03 3.36 20.88
N MET A 20 14.61 2.48 19.99
CA MET A 20 15.31 2.24 18.72
C MET A 20 15.26 3.44 17.77
N LYS A 21 14.19 4.26 17.82
CA LYS A 21 14.08 5.50 17.03
C LYS A 21 15.01 6.60 17.52
N GLU A 22 15.42 6.57 18.78
CA GLU A 22 16.36 7.54 19.37
C GLU A 22 17.84 7.20 19.06
N LEU A 23 18.12 6.06 18.44
CA LEU A 23 19.47 5.64 18.09
C LEU A 23 19.81 6.08 16.66
N ASP A 24 20.69 7.07 16.51
CA ASP A 24 21.06 7.70 15.23
C ASP A 24 21.62 6.74 14.15
N PHE A 25 22.05 5.55 14.54
CA PHE A 25 22.59 4.52 13.64
C PHE A 25 21.55 3.46 13.23
N VAL A 26 20.33 3.53 13.78
CA VAL A 26 19.25 2.59 13.48
C VAL A 26 18.33 3.21 12.44
N GLN A 27 18.37 2.67 11.23
CA GLN A 27 17.37 2.97 10.21
C GLN A 27 16.23 1.95 10.33
N ILE A 28 15.15 2.33 11.03
CA ILE A 28 13.93 1.52 11.07
C ILE A 28 13.24 1.68 9.73
N SER A 29 13.43 0.74 8.81
CA SER A 29 12.55 0.61 7.66
C SER A 29 11.23 0.04 8.17
N GLU A 30 10.17 0.84 8.15
CA GLU A 30 8.82 0.27 8.13
C GLU A 30 8.75 -0.61 6.88
N ASN A 31 8.88 -1.92 7.05
CA ASN A 31 8.51 -2.85 6.00
C ASN A 31 7.02 -2.58 5.76
N LYS A 32 6.74 -1.83 4.69
CA LYS A 32 5.40 -1.62 4.14
C LYS A 32 4.76 -2.98 4.04
N THR A 33 3.90 -3.31 4.99
CA THR A 33 2.99 -4.43 4.87
C THR A 33 2.19 -4.23 3.59
N GLU A 34 1.90 -5.29 2.84
CA GLU A 34 1.17 -5.27 1.56
C GLU A 34 -0.10 -4.38 1.59
N THR A 35 -0.66 -4.14 2.78
CA THR A 35 -1.78 -3.24 3.08
C THR A 35 -1.53 -1.75 2.88
N SER A 36 -0.28 -1.29 2.73
CA SER A 36 0.00 0.14 2.48
C SER A 36 -0.03 0.50 0.99
N LEU A 37 0.26 -0.46 0.10
CA LEU A 37 0.09 -0.28 -1.34
C LEU A 37 -1.40 -0.13 -1.70
N THR A 38 -2.28 -0.82 -0.97
CA THR A 38 -3.73 -0.77 -1.22
C THR A 38 -4.37 0.57 -0.92
N ASN A 39 -3.85 1.38 0.03
CA ASN A 39 -4.50 2.66 0.36
C ASN A 39 -4.22 3.75 -0.68
N GLU A 40 -2.99 3.84 -1.19
CA GLU A 40 -2.66 4.81 -2.25
C GLU A 40 -3.32 4.44 -3.57
N GLU A 41 -3.37 3.15 -3.90
CA GLU A 41 -4.11 2.63 -5.06
C GLU A 41 -5.62 2.87 -4.94
N TYR A 42 -6.18 2.65 -3.76
CA TYR A 42 -7.60 2.89 -3.50
C TYR A 42 -7.96 4.38 -3.59
N ILE A 43 -7.16 5.26 -2.97
CA ILE A 43 -7.37 6.71 -3.03
C ILE A 43 -7.25 7.21 -4.48
N ARG A 44 -6.25 6.72 -5.22
CA ARG A 44 -6.10 7.04 -6.64
C ARG A 44 -7.29 6.57 -7.46
N GLY A 45 -7.80 5.37 -7.22
CA GLY A 45 -9.00 4.86 -7.90
C GLY A 45 -10.24 5.70 -7.64
N ILE A 46 -10.40 6.25 -6.43
CA ILE A 46 -11.47 7.21 -6.11
C ILE A 46 -11.32 8.49 -6.94
N ILE A 47 -10.13 9.11 -6.95
CA ILE A 47 -9.86 10.36 -7.68
C ILE A 47 -10.10 10.16 -9.18
N GLU A 48 -9.61 9.06 -9.76
CA GLU A 48 -9.83 8.75 -11.18
C GLU A 48 -11.32 8.56 -11.49
N SER A 49 -12.06 7.91 -10.59
CA SER A 49 -13.51 7.73 -10.73
C SER A 49 -14.28 9.05 -10.65
N GLU A 50 -13.89 9.96 -9.76
CA GLU A 50 -14.50 11.30 -9.65
C GLU A 50 -14.31 12.10 -10.94
N VAL A 51 -13.10 12.08 -11.51
CA VAL A 51 -12.81 12.74 -12.80
C VAL A 51 -13.64 12.13 -13.93
N ASP A 52 -13.74 10.81 -14.00
CA ASP A 52 -14.55 10.12 -15.01
C ASP A 52 -16.04 10.51 -14.90
N ILE A 53 -16.57 10.67 -13.68
CA ILE A 53 -17.95 11.11 -13.43
C ILE A 53 -18.14 12.57 -13.87
N GLU A 54 -17.24 13.48 -13.49
CA GLU A 54 -17.32 14.90 -13.85
C GLU A 54 -17.27 15.11 -15.37
N GLN A 55 -16.50 14.29 -16.08
CA GLN A 55 -16.40 14.31 -17.53
C GLN A 55 -17.58 13.63 -18.23
N GLY A 56 -18.50 13.02 -17.48
CA GLY A 56 -19.63 12.27 -18.02
C GLY A 56 -19.19 11.04 -18.82
N LYS A 57 -18.04 10.45 -18.47
CA LYS A 57 -17.51 9.27 -19.14
C LYS A 57 -18.39 8.08 -18.80
N VAL A 58 -18.99 7.50 -19.83
CA VAL A 58 -19.84 6.30 -19.71
C VAL A 58 -19.14 5.15 -20.38
N ILE A 59 -18.87 4.09 -19.62
CA ILE A 59 -18.35 2.83 -20.16
C ILE A 59 -19.53 1.92 -20.48
N SER A 60 -19.72 1.60 -21.75
CA SER A 60 -20.77 0.67 -22.17
C SER A 60 -20.33 -0.79 -21.99
N HIS A 61 -21.31 -1.70 -21.99
CA HIS A 61 -21.02 -3.14 -21.92
C HIS A 61 -20.18 -3.63 -23.11
N SER A 62 -20.29 -2.98 -24.28
CA SER A 62 -19.45 -3.26 -25.45
C SER A 62 -18.01 -2.79 -25.28
N ASP A 63 -17.79 -1.68 -24.58
CA ASP A 63 -16.44 -1.17 -24.32
C ASP A 63 -15.67 -2.12 -23.40
N ILE A 64 -16.33 -2.60 -22.34
CA ILE A 64 -15.77 -3.60 -21.42
C ILE A 64 -15.40 -4.88 -22.18
N LYS A 65 -16.28 -5.39 -23.04
CA LYS A 65 -16.00 -6.60 -23.83
C LYS A 65 -14.79 -6.44 -24.74
N ARG A 66 -14.63 -5.26 -25.36
CA ARG A 66 -13.50 -4.95 -26.23
C ARG A 66 -12.20 -4.85 -25.44
N GLU A 67 -12.21 -4.19 -24.30
CA GLU A 67 -11.05 -4.07 -23.42
C GLU A 67 -10.58 -5.44 -22.88
N VAL A 68 -11.51 -6.24 -22.37
CA VAL A 68 -11.21 -7.62 -21.89
C VAL A 68 -10.63 -8.49 -23.00
N LYS A 69 -11.06 -8.30 -24.26
CA LYS A 69 -10.49 -9.03 -25.39
C LYS A 69 -9.03 -8.63 -25.66
N SER A 70 -8.71 -7.34 -25.55
CA SER A 70 -7.36 -6.83 -25.77
C SER A 70 -6.32 -7.34 -24.77
N TRP A 71 -6.74 -7.76 -23.57
CA TRP A 71 -5.83 -8.35 -22.57
C TRP A 71 -5.50 -9.82 -22.84
N ARG A 72 -6.22 -10.47 -23.76
CA ARG A 72 -6.03 -11.87 -24.14
C ARG A 72 -5.17 -12.06 -25.38
N GLU A 73 -4.88 -10.96 -26.09
CA GLU A 73 -4.01 -10.90 -27.28
C GLU A 73 -2.59 -10.49 -26.86
#